data_AF-A0A241UYF8-F1
#
_entry.id   AF-A0A241UYF8-F1
#
_cell.length_a   1.000
_cell.length_b   1.000
_cell.length_c   1.000
_cell.angle_alpha   90.00
_cell.angle_beta   90.00
_cell.angle_gamma   90.00
#
_symmetry.space_group_name_H-M   'P 1'
#
loop_
_entity.id
_entity.type
_entity.pdbx_description
1 polymer ?
#
loop_
_entity_poly.entity_id
_entity_poly.type
_entity_poly.pdbx_seq_one_letter_code
_entity_poly.pdbx_strand_id
1 'polypeptide(L)'
;MGTDDLAKKRISANKERRTALKELRKARSVGNRTIFPNILILTEGFSENIYFDELIKVLGLDTVFSRKSVSTSSKGILHEAEHEDLKNKDTEKEWTYIFCVFDLDTVKDRSHLELLSRININFTKIIPIYTFPCIEIWFLLHFECNTRPFQSKGKKSIGNIVKSHFKNTYSPEYLETNEDVIRPLAHAHDNAIYNSIRLYSQQVEVKSNNPISNIHALVTLLKNMSDRTQEYDYNYEYQSFIEDNL
;
A
#
# COMPACT_ATOMS: atom_id res chain seq x y z
N MET A 1 -46.08 -11.69 -42.43
CA MET A 1 -45.82 -12.07 -41.02
C MET A 1 -44.48 -12.80 -40.79
N GLY A 2 -43.73 -13.25 -41.80
CA GLY A 2 -42.52 -14.08 -41.58
C GLY A 2 -41.14 -13.38 -41.65
N THR A 3 -41.09 -12.11 -42.03
CA THR A 3 -39.83 -11.36 -42.25
C THR A 3 -39.24 -10.74 -40.98
N ASP A 4 -40.10 -10.29 -40.05
CA ASP A 4 -39.65 -9.65 -38.79
C ASP A 4 -39.03 -10.64 -37.80
N ASP A 5 -39.50 -11.89 -37.79
CA ASP A 5 -38.95 -12.92 -36.89
C ASP A 5 -37.56 -13.39 -37.32
N LEU A 6 -37.27 -13.40 -38.62
CA LEU A 6 -35.93 -13.71 -39.13
C LEU A 6 -34.91 -12.60 -38.78
N ALA A 7 -35.34 -11.34 -38.82
CA ALA A 7 -34.50 -10.20 -38.45
C ALA A 7 -34.16 -10.22 -36.94
N LYS A 8 -35.15 -10.46 -36.08
CA LYS A 8 -34.95 -10.59 -34.62
C LYS A 8 -34.03 -11.75 -34.26
N LYS A 9 -34.20 -12.91 -34.88
CA LYS A 9 -33.32 -14.08 -34.67
C LYS A 9 -31.87 -13.79 -35.09
N ARG A 10 -31.66 -13.10 -36.22
CA ARG A 10 -30.32 -12.69 -36.67
C ARG A 10 -29.65 -11.70 -35.70
N ILE A 11 -30.42 -10.78 -35.11
CA ILE A 11 -29.90 -9.82 -34.12
C ILE A 11 -29.49 -10.54 -32.83
N SER A 12 -30.31 -11.48 -32.33
CA SER A 12 -29.96 -12.26 -31.13
C SER A 12 -28.70 -13.10 -31.34
N ALA A 13 -28.63 -13.83 -32.46
CA ALA A 13 -27.48 -14.67 -32.79
C ALA A 13 -26.19 -13.84 -32.94
N ASN A 14 -26.27 -12.63 -33.50
CA ASN A 14 -25.12 -11.73 -33.59
C ASN A 14 -24.70 -11.17 -32.22
N LYS A 15 -25.65 -10.93 -31.31
CA LYS A 15 -25.38 -10.50 -29.93
C LYS A 15 -24.69 -11.61 -29.15
N GLU A 16 -25.21 -12.83 -29.22
CA GLU A 16 -24.65 -14.04 -28.58
C GLU A 16 -23.24 -14.35 -29.10
N ARG A 17 -23.03 -14.24 -30.42
CA ARG A 17 -21.70 -14.42 -31.01
C ARG A 17 -20.71 -13.36 -30.54
N ARG A 18 -21.15 -12.11 -30.36
CA ARG A 18 -20.31 -11.02 -29.82
C ARG A 18 -19.95 -11.23 -28.35
N THR A 19 -20.89 -11.68 -27.51
CA THR A 19 -20.60 -12.03 -26.10
C THR A 19 -19.65 -13.22 -26.02
N ALA A 20 -19.88 -14.30 -26.77
CA ALA A 20 -18.99 -15.46 -26.80
C ALA A 20 -17.57 -15.10 -27.27
N LEU A 21 -17.44 -14.23 -28.28
CA LEU A 21 -16.14 -13.70 -28.72
C LEU A 21 -15.46 -12.83 -27.65
N LYS A 22 -16.23 -12.09 -26.84
CA LYS A 22 -15.71 -11.28 -25.73
C LYS A 22 -15.22 -12.17 -24.58
N GLU A 23 -15.96 -13.22 -24.24
CA GLU A 23 -15.55 -14.21 -23.24
C GLU A 23 -14.35 -15.04 -23.68
N LEU A 24 -14.29 -15.47 -24.94
CA LEU A 24 -13.11 -16.15 -25.50
C LEU A 24 -11.87 -15.25 -25.52
N ARG A 25 -12.03 -13.94 -25.76
CA ARG A 25 -10.93 -12.96 -25.64
C ARG A 25 -10.49 -12.77 -24.20
N LYS A 26 -11.43 -12.71 -23.24
CA LYS A 26 -11.15 -12.63 -21.80
C LYS A 26 -10.42 -13.90 -21.33
N ALA A 27 -10.89 -15.08 -21.73
CA ALA A 27 -10.25 -16.36 -21.41
C ALA A 27 -8.85 -16.50 -22.05
N ARG A 28 -8.64 -16.03 -23.28
CA ARG A 28 -7.33 -16.02 -23.94
C ARG A 28 -6.36 -14.99 -23.35
N SER A 29 -6.83 -13.87 -22.81
CA SER A 29 -5.97 -12.89 -22.15
C SER A 29 -5.55 -13.33 -20.74
N VAL A 30 -6.36 -14.15 -20.08
CA VAL A 30 -6.08 -14.69 -18.73
C VAL A 30 -4.95 -15.73 -18.74
N GLY A 31 -4.79 -16.51 -19.82
CA GLY A 31 -3.82 -17.61 -19.87
C GLY A 31 -2.36 -17.25 -20.17
N ASN A 32 -2.05 -16.02 -20.61
CA ASN A 32 -0.72 -15.68 -21.15
C ASN A 32 -0.19 -14.27 -20.82
N ARG A 33 -0.87 -13.50 -19.96
CA ARG A 33 -0.33 -12.25 -19.40
C ARG A 33 -0.15 -12.46 -17.91
N THR A 34 1.07 -12.24 -17.41
CA THR A 34 1.22 -11.81 -16.02
C THR A 34 0.34 -10.58 -15.84
N ILE A 35 -0.73 -10.72 -15.05
CA ILE A 35 -1.69 -9.64 -14.80
C ILE A 35 -0.94 -8.60 -13.98
N PHE A 36 -0.64 -7.45 -14.57
CA PHE A 36 -0.06 -6.33 -13.84
C PHE A 36 -1.06 -5.88 -12.78
N PRO A 37 -0.67 -5.86 -11.49
CA PRO A 37 -1.59 -5.48 -10.43
C PRO A 37 -2.09 -4.06 -10.61
N ASN A 38 -3.38 -3.87 -10.40
CA ASN A 38 -3.98 -2.55 -10.21
C ASN A 38 -3.98 -2.25 -8.70
N ILE A 39 -3.28 -1.22 -8.27
CA ILE A 39 -2.99 -0.97 -6.85
C ILE A 39 -3.48 0.41 -6.43
N LEU A 40 -4.16 0.46 -5.29
CA LEU A 40 -4.46 1.69 -4.57
C LEU A 40 -3.67 1.74 -3.26
N ILE A 41 -3.02 2.87 -2.97
CA ILE A 41 -2.35 3.15 -1.70
C ILE A 41 -3.12 4.28 -1.02
N LEU A 42 -3.73 3.99 0.13
CA LEU A 42 -4.40 4.95 0.99
C LEU A 42 -3.49 5.27 2.18
N THR A 43 -3.17 6.55 2.36
CA THR A 43 -2.29 6.99 3.45
C THR A 43 -3.04 7.80 4.50
N GLU A 44 -2.59 7.74 5.75
CA GLU A 44 -3.13 8.56 6.84
C GLU A 44 -2.85 10.07 6.66
N GLY A 45 -1.59 10.40 6.40
CA GLY A 45 -1.07 11.77 6.32
C GLY A 45 -0.66 12.22 4.92
N PHE A 46 -0.24 13.48 4.84
CA PHE A 46 0.27 14.09 3.61
C PHE A 46 1.69 13.64 3.29
N SER A 47 2.53 13.43 4.31
CA SER A 47 3.93 13.05 4.17
C SER A 47 4.10 11.74 3.41
N GLU A 48 3.34 10.73 3.81
CA GLU A 48 3.22 9.41 3.18
C GLU A 48 2.75 9.55 1.74
N ASN A 49 1.69 10.34 1.52
CA ASN A 49 1.11 10.50 0.19
C ASN A 49 2.10 11.16 -0.77
N ILE A 50 2.81 12.21 -0.33
CA ILE A 50 3.84 12.88 -1.14
C ILE A 50 4.95 11.88 -1.49
N TYR A 51 5.37 11.06 -0.53
CA TYR A 51 6.40 10.04 -0.75
C TYR A 51 5.95 9.01 -1.80
N PHE A 52 4.77 8.41 -1.63
CA PHE A 52 4.29 7.38 -2.55
C PHE A 52 3.90 7.94 -3.93
N ASP A 53 3.33 9.14 -4.00
CA ASP A 53 3.07 9.82 -5.28
C ASP A 53 4.36 10.04 -6.08
N GLU A 54 5.45 10.46 -5.42
CA GLU A 54 6.75 10.58 -6.07
C GLU A 54 7.34 9.22 -6.44
N LEU A 55 7.30 8.24 -5.52
CA LEU A 55 7.83 6.90 -5.77
C LEU A 55 7.18 6.23 -6.99
N ILE A 56 5.85 6.36 -7.13
CA ILE A 56 5.09 5.84 -8.29
C ILE A 56 5.62 6.47 -9.59
N LYS A 57 5.90 7.77 -9.59
CA LYS A 57 6.45 8.49 -10.75
C LYS A 57 7.88 8.05 -11.05
N VAL A 58 8.73 7.95 -10.03
CA VAL A 58 10.11 7.45 -10.14
C VAL A 58 10.16 6.06 -10.75
N LEU A 59 9.23 5.19 -10.36
CA LEU A 59 9.14 3.81 -10.84
C LEU A 59 8.34 3.66 -12.16
N GLY A 60 7.72 4.72 -12.67
CA GLY A 60 6.95 4.70 -13.93
C GLY A 60 5.75 3.75 -13.89
N LEU A 61 5.01 3.73 -12.77
CA LEU A 61 3.93 2.76 -12.53
C LEU A 61 2.53 3.34 -12.86
N ASP A 62 2.00 3.02 -14.04
CA ASP A 62 0.70 3.55 -14.50
C ASP A 62 -0.53 2.90 -13.84
N THR A 63 -0.36 1.73 -13.20
CA THR A 63 -1.44 0.97 -12.56
C THR A 63 -1.45 1.11 -11.04
N VAL A 64 -0.68 2.05 -10.51
CA VAL A 64 -0.55 2.29 -9.06
C VAL A 64 -0.95 3.71 -8.77
N PHE A 65 -1.84 3.89 -7.80
CA PHE A 65 -2.35 5.19 -7.40
C PHE A 65 -2.15 5.39 -5.90
N SER A 66 -1.68 6.57 -5.49
CA SER A 66 -1.62 6.97 -4.08
C SER A 66 -2.56 8.14 -3.83
N ARG A 67 -3.24 8.13 -2.70
CA ARG A 67 -3.93 9.31 -2.17
C ARG A 67 -4.00 9.28 -0.64
N LYS A 68 -4.06 10.46 -0.04
CA LYS A 68 -4.40 10.60 1.36
C LYS A 68 -5.88 10.24 1.59
N SER A 69 -6.14 9.41 2.60
CA SER A 69 -7.47 9.07 3.09
C SER A 69 -8.17 10.29 3.72
N VAL A 70 -9.50 10.30 3.65
CA VAL A 70 -10.34 11.30 4.33
C VAL A 70 -10.29 11.10 5.84
N SER A 71 -10.13 9.86 6.30
CA SER A 71 -9.94 9.52 7.71
C SER A 71 -8.47 9.48 8.09
N THR A 72 -8.18 9.87 9.34
CA THR A 72 -6.86 9.71 9.98
C THR A 72 -6.86 8.57 11.01
N SER A 73 -7.86 7.69 10.97
CA SER A 73 -7.93 6.52 11.86
C SER A 73 -7.78 5.25 11.05
N SER A 74 -7.09 4.24 11.58
CA SER A 74 -6.90 2.95 10.91
C SER A 74 -8.24 2.36 10.41
N LYS A 75 -9.27 2.32 11.27
CA LYS A 75 -10.62 1.86 10.89
C LYS A 75 -11.26 2.67 9.77
N GLY A 76 -11.14 3.98 9.81
CA GLY A 76 -11.73 4.83 8.79
C GLY A 76 -11.03 4.66 7.44
N ILE A 77 -9.70 4.50 7.43
CA ILE A 77 -8.95 4.18 6.21
C ILE A 77 -9.38 2.81 5.66
N LEU A 78 -9.56 1.81 6.52
CA LEU A 78 -10.03 0.47 6.12
C LEU A 78 -11.46 0.48 5.55
N HIS A 79 -12.37 1.27 6.12
CA HIS A 79 -13.71 1.45 5.55
C HIS A 79 -13.68 2.19 4.21
N GLU A 80 -12.78 3.16 4.04
CA GLU A 80 -12.58 3.81 2.75
C GLU A 80 -12.06 2.79 1.70
N ALA A 81 -11.14 1.90 2.09
CA ALA A 81 -10.66 0.81 1.24
C ALA A 81 -11.78 -0.14 0.82
N GLU A 82 -12.60 -0.59 1.78
CA GLU A 82 -13.79 -1.43 1.51
C GLU A 82 -14.76 -0.74 0.53
N HIS A 83 -15.00 0.55 0.71
CA HIS A 83 -15.88 1.30 -0.18
C HIS A 83 -15.29 1.45 -1.60
N GLU A 84 -13.99 1.71 -1.73
CA GLU A 84 -13.31 1.76 -3.03
C GLU A 84 -13.30 0.40 -3.73
N ASP A 85 -13.14 -0.69 -2.98
CA ASP A 85 -13.25 -2.04 -3.52
C ASP A 85 -14.65 -2.29 -4.10
N LEU A 86 -15.70 -2.11 -3.28
CA LEU A 86 -17.09 -2.32 -3.69
C LEU A 86 -17.48 -1.48 -4.91
N LYS A 87 -16.95 -0.26 -5.03
CA LYS A 87 -17.22 0.65 -6.14
C LYS A 87 -16.60 0.19 -7.46
N ASN A 88 -15.43 -0.45 -7.42
CA ASN A 88 -14.68 -0.84 -8.62
C ASN A 88 -14.76 -2.34 -8.93
N LYS A 89 -15.41 -3.13 -8.06
CA LYS A 89 -15.66 -4.56 -8.23
C LYS A 89 -16.37 -4.88 -9.54
N ASP A 90 -15.96 -5.98 -10.19
CA ASP A 90 -16.48 -6.43 -11.49
C ASP A 90 -16.34 -5.40 -12.64
N THR A 91 -15.48 -4.38 -12.47
CA THR A 91 -15.16 -3.40 -13.51
C THR A 91 -13.76 -3.60 -14.08
N GLU A 92 -13.43 -2.91 -15.17
CA GLU A 92 -12.06 -2.89 -15.72
C GLU A 92 -11.05 -2.19 -14.80
N LYS A 93 -11.52 -1.55 -13.71
CA LYS A 93 -10.72 -0.87 -12.69
C LYS A 93 -10.67 -1.61 -11.36
N GLU A 94 -11.07 -2.88 -11.33
CA GLU A 94 -11.01 -3.71 -10.14
C GLU A 94 -9.59 -3.71 -9.55
N TRP A 95 -9.49 -3.62 -8.23
CA TRP A 95 -8.22 -3.54 -7.52
C TRP A 95 -7.67 -4.95 -7.29
N THR A 96 -6.37 -5.12 -7.52
CA THR A 96 -5.64 -6.32 -7.09
C THR A 96 -5.24 -6.21 -5.62
N TYR A 97 -4.71 -5.05 -5.26
CA TYR A 97 -4.32 -4.71 -3.89
C TYR A 97 -4.83 -3.33 -3.52
N ILE A 98 -5.27 -3.18 -2.28
CA ILE A 98 -5.42 -1.87 -1.65
C ILE A 98 -4.55 -1.87 -0.39
N PHE A 99 -3.54 -1.02 -0.36
CA PHE A 99 -2.66 -0.84 0.79
C PHE A 99 -3.15 0.32 1.65
N CYS A 100 -3.22 0.11 2.96
CA CYS A 100 -3.62 1.11 3.94
C CYS A 100 -2.42 1.43 4.85
N VAL A 101 -1.79 2.59 4.66
CA VAL A 101 -0.59 3.03 5.39
C VAL A 101 -1.00 3.90 6.57
N PHE A 102 -0.69 3.46 7.79
CA PHE A 102 -0.96 4.22 9.01
C PHE A 102 0.00 3.88 10.15
N ASP A 103 0.12 4.82 11.10
CA ASP A 103 1.02 4.72 12.23
C ASP A 103 0.42 3.92 13.39
N LEU A 104 1.21 3.03 13.99
CA LEU A 104 0.78 2.15 15.08
C LEU A 104 0.72 2.83 16.44
N ASP A 105 1.31 4.01 16.63
CA ASP A 105 1.35 4.66 17.94
C ASP A 105 -0.02 5.08 18.49
N THR A 106 -1.04 5.06 17.63
CA THR A 106 -2.45 5.34 17.96
C THR A 106 -3.31 4.08 18.15
N VAL A 107 -2.78 2.89 17.84
CA VAL A 107 -3.54 1.63 17.89
C VAL A 107 -3.58 1.10 19.32
N LYS A 108 -4.68 1.37 20.03
CA LYS A 108 -4.91 0.89 21.41
C LYS A 108 -5.47 -0.53 21.48
N ASP A 109 -5.99 -1.07 20.37
CA ASP A 109 -6.64 -2.36 20.32
C ASP A 109 -6.49 -3.06 18.94
N ARG A 110 -6.66 -4.39 18.95
CA ARG A 110 -6.61 -5.24 17.74
C ARG A 110 -7.87 -5.13 16.86
N SER A 111 -8.78 -4.21 17.13
CA SER A 111 -10.10 -4.17 16.47
C SER A 111 -10.04 -3.82 14.97
N HIS A 112 -8.95 -3.21 14.51
CA HIS A 112 -8.71 -3.01 13.07
C HIS A 112 -8.40 -4.34 12.35
N LEU A 113 -7.77 -5.31 13.02
CA LEU A 113 -7.53 -6.65 12.48
C LEU A 113 -8.84 -7.44 12.32
N GLU A 114 -9.77 -7.29 13.25
CA GLU A 114 -11.12 -7.89 13.16
C GLU A 114 -11.91 -7.30 11.97
N LEU A 115 -11.79 -5.99 11.75
CA LEU A 115 -12.35 -5.31 10.58
C LEU A 115 -11.71 -5.82 9.29
N LEU A 116 -10.38 -5.85 9.20
CA LEU A 116 -9.65 -6.39 8.05
C LEU A 116 -10.06 -7.81 7.70
N SER A 117 -10.14 -8.69 8.71
CA SER A 117 -10.53 -10.09 8.53
C SER A 117 -11.94 -10.22 7.93
N ARG A 118 -12.86 -9.34 8.32
CA ARG A 118 -14.22 -9.30 7.76
C ARG A 118 -14.24 -8.79 6.32
N ILE A 119 -13.46 -7.75 6.02
CA ILE A 119 -13.44 -7.14 4.68
C ILE A 119 -12.87 -8.12 3.65
N ASN A 120 -11.76 -8.80 3.98
CA ASN A 120 -11.00 -9.64 3.04
C ASN A 120 -11.67 -10.98 2.66
N ILE A 121 -12.92 -11.22 3.04
CA ILE A 121 -13.62 -12.48 2.73
C ILE A 121 -13.90 -12.62 1.21
N ASN A 122 -14.01 -11.51 0.47
CA ASN A 122 -14.65 -11.48 -0.85
C ASN A 122 -13.79 -10.89 -1.98
N PHE A 123 -12.55 -11.37 -2.13
CA PHE A 123 -11.65 -11.26 -3.30
C PHE A 123 -10.52 -10.21 -3.25
N THR A 124 -10.77 -8.91 -3.06
CA THR A 124 -9.70 -7.91 -3.08
C THR A 124 -8.85 -7.97 -1.82
N LYS A 125 -7.52 -7.98 -1.99
CA LYS A 125 -6.57 -8.01 -0.87
C LYS A 125 -6.37 -6.60 -0.32
N ILE A 126 -7.08 -6.29 0.76
CA ILE A 126 -6.85 -5.07 1.55
C ILE A 126 -5.79 -5.37 2.61
N ILE A 127 -4.69 -4.65 2.56
CA ILE A 127 -3.46 -4.95 3.30
C ILE A 127 -3.03 -3.73 4.13
N PRO A 128 -2.91 -3.85 5.46
CA PRO A 128 -2.34 -2.79 6.28
C PRO A 128 -0.82 -2.72 6.13
N ILE A 129 -0.31 -1.49 6.09
CA ILE A 129 1.11 -1.16 6.11
C ILE A 129 1.35 -0.29 7.33
N TYR A 130 2.33 -0.69 8.13
CA TYR A 130 2.58 -0.21 9.47
C TYR A 130 3.92 0.51 9.56
N THR A 131 3.89 1.58 10.35
CA THR A 131 5.06 2.29 10.85
C THR A 131 4.89 2.50 12.35
N PHE A 132 5.97 2.31 13.12
CA PHE A 132 5.97 2.64 14.54
C PHE A 132 7.29 3.30 14.96
N PRO A 133 7.23 4.44 15.66
CA PRO A 133 6.01 5.13 16.09
C PRO A 133 5.31 5.94 15.00
N CYS A 134 6.05 6.38 13.98
CA CYS A 134 5.52 7.26 12.95
C CYS A 134 6.21 7.09 11.59
N ILE A 135 5.66 7.67 10.53
CA ILE A 135 6.24 7.61 9.18
C ILE A 135 7.69 8.11 9.11
N GLU A 136 8.11 9.03 9.98
CA GLU A 136 9.50 9.49 10.01
C GLU A 136 10.51 8.37 10.29
N ILE A 137 10.09 7.22 10.82
CA ILE A 137 10.95 6.02 10.84
C ILE A 137 11.32 5.58 9.44
N TRP A 138 10.36 5.53 8.51
CA TRP A 138 10.64 5.22 7.11
C TRP A 138 11.58 6.25 6.47
N PHE A 139 11.41 7.53 6.80
CA PHE A 139 12.31 8.58 6.30
C PHE A 139 13.73 8.48 6.87
N LEU A 140 13.87 8.16 8.17
CA LEU A 140 15.18 7.88 8.79
C LEU A 140 15.89 6.71 8.13
N LEU A 141 15.16 5.67 7.73
CA LEU A 141 15.71 4.48 7.08
C LEU A 141 16.41 4.79 5.74
N HIS A 142 16.13 5.92 5.10
CA HIS A 142 16.87 6.36 3.90
C HIS A 142 18.34 6.74 4.21
N PHE A 143 18.65 7.03 5.48
CA PHE A 143 19.96 7.50 5.93
C PHE A 143 20.65 6.52 6.89
N GLU A 144 19.91 5.96 7.85
CA GLU A 144 20.48 5.09 8.88
C GLU A 144 19.54 3.95 9.31
N CYS A 145 20.13 2.85 9.76
CA CYS A 145 19.41 1.80 10.46
C CYS A 145 19.55 2.04 11.98
N ASN A 146 18.50 2.55 12.61
CA ASN A 146 18.45 2.79 14.05
C ASN A 146 17.52 1.78 14.73
N THR A 147 18.08 0.91 15.56
CA THR A 147 17.34 -0.10 16.33
C THR A 147 17.04 0.29 17.76
N ARG A 148 17.54 1.45 18.21
CA ARG A 148 17.34 1.89 19.58
C ARG A 148 15.87 2.27 19.76
N PRO A 149 15.16 1.69 20.75
CA PRO A 149 13.79 2.06 21.02
C PRO A 149 13.67 3.55 21.34
N PHE A 150 12.67 4.19 20.73
CA PHE A 150 12.33 5.57 21.05
C PHE A 150 11.43 5.61 22.28
N GLN A 151 11.52 6.68 23.06
CA GLN A 151 10.70 6.89 24.25
C GLN A 151 10.20 8.34 24.29
N SER A 152 8.97 8.53 24.77
CA SER A 152 8.46 9.87 25.06
C SER A 152 9.34 10.55 26.10
N LYS A 153 9.57 11.87 25.95
CA LYS A 153 10.39 12.65 26.88
C LYS A 153 9.69 13.94 27.26
N GLY A 154 9.38 14.10 28.55
CA GLY A 154 8.64 15.25 29.06
C GLY A 154 7.26 15.36 28.40
N LYS A 155 6.98 16.50 27.74
CA LYS A 155 5.72 16.74 27.03
C LYS A 155 5.71 16.27 25.57
N LYS A 156 6.82 15.73 25.06
CA LYS A 156 6.91 15.26 23.67
C LYS A 156 6.47 13.79 23.56
N SER A 157 5.51 13.52 22.68
CA SER A 157 5.18 12.14 22.28
C SER A 157 6.37 11.43 21.64
N ILE A 158 6.31 10.11 21.56
CA ILE A 158 7.35 9.29 20.93
C ILE A 158 7.56 9.68 19.45
N GLY A 159 6.48 9.89 18.68
CA GLY A 159 6.57 10.40 17.30
C GLY A 159 7.23 11.78 17.21
N ASN A 160 6.93 12.70 18.14
CA ASN A 160 7.60 14.00 18.20
C ASN A 160 9.12 13.90 18.46
N ILE A 161 9.56 12.86 19.18
CA ILE A 161 11.00 12.59 19.40
C ILE A 161 11.64 12.11 18.10
N VAL A 162 11.03 11.15 17.41
CA VAL A 162 11.52 10.66 16.10
C VAL A 162 11.58 11.79 15.09
N LYS A 163 10.50 12.56 14.96
CA LYS A 163 10.45 13.73 14.09
C LYS A 163 11.52 14.76 14.43
N SER A 164 11.74 15.06 15.72
CA SER A 164 12.82 15.95 16.14
C SER A 164 14.20 15.40 15.76
N HIS A 165 14.41 14.09 15.90
CA HIS A 165 15.67 13.44 15.53
C HIS A 165 15.93 13.55 14.02
N PHE A 166 14.93 13.22 13.20
CA PHE A 166 15.01 13.36 11.74
C PHE A 166 15.33 14.80 11.33
N LYS A 167 14.60 15.78 11.90
CA LYS A 167 14.82 17.19 11.62
C LYS A 167 16.22 17.66 11.97
N ASN A 168 16.67 17.36 13.18
CA ASN A 168 17.94 17.87 13.69
C ASN A 168 19.16 17.23 13.01
N THR A 169 19.02 15.99 12.53
CA THR A 169 20.14 15.21 11.99
C THR A 169 20.24 15.31 10.47
N TYR A 170 19.11 15.31 9.76
CA TYR A 170 19.09 15.16 8.30
C TYR A 170 18.39 16.29 7.56
N SER A 171 17.28 16.81 8.10
CA SER A 171 16.48 17.81 7.37
C SER A 171 15.81 18.83 8.29
N PRO A 172 16.51 19.94 8.63
CA PRO A 172 15.97 20.98 9.50
C PRO A 172 14.66 21.60 8.99
N GLU A 173 14.51 21.68 7.65
CA GLU A 173 13.36 22.24 6.95
C GLU A 173 12.17 21.28 6.84
N TYR A 174 12.29 20.04 7.32
CA TYR A 174 11.22 19.05 7.22
C TYR A 174 9.94 19.51 7.94
N LEU A 175 8.84 19.44 7.21
CA LEU A 175 7.45 19.52 7.64
C LEU A 175 6.68 18.43 6.85
N GLU A 176 5.56 17.96 7.39
CA GLU A 176 4.76 16.87 6.81
C GLU A 176 4.22 17.18 5.40
N THR A 177 4.21 18.47 5.02
CA THR A 177 3.78 18.95 3.70
C THR A 177 4.94 19.50 2.86
N ASN A 178 6.19 19.39 3.32
CA ASN A 178 7.34 19.92 2.60
C ASN A 178 7.78 18.93 1.50
N GLU A 179 7.25 19.13 0.30
CA GLU A 179 7.54 18.29 -0.86
C GLU A 179 9.02 18.29 -1.26
N ASP A 180 9.72 19.43 -1.11
CA ASP A 180 11.13 19.57 -1.47
C ASP A 180 12.05 18.69 -0.61
N VAL A 181 11.59 18.33 0.59
CA VAL A 181 12.29 17.38 1.46
C VAL A 181 11.87 15.94 1.20
N ILE A 182 10.58 15.70 0.98
CA ILE A 182 10.03 14.34 0.94
C ILE A 182 10.25 13.68 -0.43
N ARG A 183 10.03 14.39 -1.54
CA ARG A 183 10.19 13.84 -2.89
C ARG A 183 11.59 13.25 -3.13
N PRO A 184 12.71 13.93 -2.75
CA PRO A 184 14.06 13.35 -2.88
C PRO A 184 14.26 12.01 -2.19
N LEU A 185 13.54 11.73 -1.08
CA LEU A 185 13.64 10.44 -0.39
C LEU A 185 13.19 9.29 -1.29
N ALA A 186 12.14 9.49 -2.08
CA ALA A 186 11.61 8.46 -2.99
C ALA A 186 12.63 8.00 -4.05
N HIS A 187 13.57 8.87 -4.44
CA HIS A 187 14.66 8.49 -5.36
C HIS A 187 15.71 7.59 -4.72
N ALA A 188 15.86 7.64 -3.39
CA ALA A 188 16.83 6.87 -2.62
C ALA A 188 16.18 5.67 -1.89
N HIS A 189 15.06 5.15 -2.40
CA HIS A 189 14.27 4.11 -1.75
C HIS A 189 15.03 2.79 -1.52
N ASP A 190 16.07 2.49 -2.30
CA ASP A 190 16.93 1.31 -2.10
C ASP A 190 17.63 1.29 -0.75
N ASN A 191 18.11 2.45 -0.29
CA ASN A 191 18.73 2.57 1.04
C ASN A 191 17.71 2.27 2.14
N ALA A 192 16.48 2.76 1.97
CA ALA A 192 15.39 2.53 2.92
C ALA A 192 14.99 1.06 2.96
N ILE A 193 14.87 0.37 1.82
CA ILE A 193 14.63 -1.07 1.77
C ILE A 193 15.72 -1.81 2.53
N TYR A 194 16.99 -1.55 2.22
CA TYR A 194 18.13 -2.22 2.85
C TYR A 194 18.14 -2.03 4.37
N ASN A 195 17.98 -0.80 4.84
CA ASN A 195 17.98 -0.52 6.28
C ASN A 195 16.72 -1.04 6.97
N SER A 196 15.56 -1.06 6.30
CA SER A 196 14.32 -1.55 6.89
C SER A 196 14.32 -3.06 7.08
N ILE A 197 14.88 -3.82 6.14
CA ILE A 197 15.09 -5.27 6.27
C ILE A 197 16.02 -5.55 7.46
N ARG A 198 17.13 -4.80 7.58
CA ARG A 198 18.06 -4.92 8.71
C ARG A 198 17.41 -4.60 10.05
N LEU A 199 16.64 -3.51 10.10
CA LEU A 199 15.88 -3.13 11.28
C LEU A 199 14.93 -4.27 11.67
N TYR A 200 14.17 -4.80 10.70
CA TYR A 200 13.25 -5.92 10.94
C TYR A 200 13.99 -7.13 11.53
N SER A 201 15.07 -7.60 10.92
CA SER A 201 15.82 -8.77 11.42
C SER A 201 16.26 -8.60 12.87
N GLN A 202 16.78 -7.41 13.21
CA GLN A 202 17.22 -7.11 14.58
C GLN A 202 16.05 -7.02 15.56
N GLN A 203 14.91 -6.52 15.12
CA GLN A 203 13.70 -6.38 15.93
C GLN A 203 12.98 -7.70 16.18
N VAL A 204 13.04 -8.63 15.22
CA VAL A 204 12.58 -10.02 15.40
C VAL A 204 13.39 -10.71 16.50
N GLU A 205 14.72 -10.55 16.53
CA GLU A 205 15.59 -11.16 17.54
C GLU A 205 15.23 -10.73 18.96
N VAL A 206 14.87 -9.46 19.15
CA VAL A 206 14.51 -8.89 20.46
C VAL A 206 13.00 -8.81 20.70
N LYS A 207 12.18 -9.28 19.77
CA LYS A 207 10.70 -9.23 19.81
C LYS A 207 10.15 -7.83 20.12
N SER A 208 10.63 -6.83 19.40
CA SER A 208 10.26 -5.42 19.60
C SER A 208 9.65 -4.84 18.33
N ASN A 209 8.60 -4.03 18.48
CA ASN A 209 8.06 -3.20 17.40
C ASN A 209 8.56 -1.74 17.45
N ASN A 210 9.51 -1.40 18.33
CA ASN A 210 9.98 -0.04 18.54
C ASN A 210 11.47 0.14 18.24
N PRO A 211 11.85 0.81 17.13
CA PRO A 211 11.00 1.19 15.98
C PRO A 211 10.78 0.03 14.99
N ILE A 212 9.74 0.08 14.16
CA ILE A 212 9.55 -0.89 13.07
C ILE A 212 8.78 -0.29 11.89
N SER A 213 8.97 -0.85 10.69
CA SER A 213 8.17 -0.55 9.51
C SER A 213 8.18 -1.73 8.55
N ASN A 214 7.05 -2.00 7.89
CA ASN A 214 6.96 -2.95 6.78
C ASN A 214 6.77 -2.26 5.41
N ILE A 215 6.98 -0.94 5.30
CA ILE A 215 6.85 -0.21 4.03
C ILE A 215 7.78 -0.78 2.95
N HIS A 216 8.96 -1.29 3.33
CA HIS A 216 9.88 -1.92 2.39
C HIS A 216 9.27 -3.10 1.62
N ALA A 217 8.32 -3.84 2.21
CA ALA A 217 7.63 -4.93 1.52
C ALA A 217 6.74 -4.40 0.37
N LEU A 218 6.03 -3.29 0.61
CA LEU A 218 5.25 -2.58 -0.41
C LEU A 218 6.18 -2.02 -1.48
N VAL A 219 7.23 -1.30 -1.10
CA VAL A 219 8.17 -0.71 -2.07
C VAL A 219 8.85 -1.78 -2.92
N THR A 220 9.21 -2.93 -2.34
CA THR A 220 9.78 -4.07 -3.08
C THR A 220 8.81 -4.61 -4.12
N LEU A 221 7.52 -4.74 -3.79
CA LEU A 221 6.49 -5.12 -4.76
C LEU A 221 6.41 -4.10 -5.91
N LEU A 222 6.39 -2.81 -5.61
CA LEU A 222 6.36 -1.74 -6.62
C LEU A 222 7.59 -1.77 -7.53
N LYS A 223 8.78 -2.01 -6.97
CA LYS A 223 10.02 -2.18 -7.75
C LYS A 223 9.95 -3.39 -8.67
N ASN A 224 9.51 -4.54 -8.16
CA ASN A 224 9.34 -5.74 -8.98
C ASN A 224 8.42 -5.49 -10.18
N MET A 225 7.33 -4.73 -9.98
CA MET A 225 6.44 -4.30 -11.06
C MET A 225 7.15 -3.40 -12.08
N SER A 226 7.96 -2.44 -11.62
CA SER A 226 8.75 -1.56 -12.49
C SER A 226 9.78 -2.35 -13.32
N ASP A 227 10.49 -3.26 -12.67
CA ASP A 227 11.52 -4.13 -13.27
C ASP A 227 10.93 -5.27 -14.11
N ARG A 228 9.60 -5.43 -14.09
CA ARG A 228 8.85 -6.46 -14.82
C ARG A 228 9.31 -7.89 -14.49
N THR A 229 9.62 -8.15 -13.23
CA THR A 229 10.15 -9.46 -12.77
C THR A 229 9.15 -10.61 -12.94
N GLN A 230 7.88 -10.31 -13.19
CA GLN A 230 6.76 -11.26 -13.25
C GLN A 230 6.39 -11.89 -11.90
N GLU A 231 6.99 -11.44 -10.80
CA GLU A 231 6.69 -11.84 -9.42
C GLU A 231 6.07 -10.66 -8.66
N TYR A 232 4.74 -10.58 -8.66
CA TYR A 232 3.99 -9.43 -8.12
C TYR A 232 3.13 -9.79 -6.89
N ASP A 233 3.63 -10.72 -6.09
CA ASP A 233 3.01 -11.09 -4.81
C ASP A 233 3.60 -10.27 -3.66
N TYR A 234 2.72 -9.79 -2.79
CA TYR A 234 3.13 -9.09 -1.58
C TYR A 234 3.69 -10.07 -0.55
N ASN A 235 4.84 -9.75 0.06
CA ASN A 235 5.40 -10.54 1.16
C ASN A 235 4.74 -10.18 2.49
N TYR A 236 3.96 -11.11 3.03
CA TYR A 236 3.22 -10.94 4.29
C TYR A 236 4.06 -11.15 5.56
N GLU A 237 5.27 -11.73 5.47
CA GLU A 237 6.10 -12.08 6.63
C GLU A 237 6.29 -10.92 7.62
N TYR A 238 6.61 -9.74 7.09
CA TYR A 238 6.86 -8.54 7.90
C TYR A 238 5.60 -8.02 8.59
N GLN A 239 4.48 -8.05 7.89
CA GLN A 239 3.18 -7.63 8.42
C GLN A 239 2.72 -8.59 9.52
N SER A 240 2.75 -9.90 9.27
CA SER A 240 2.32 -10.91 10.23
C SER A 240 3.11 -10.83 11.54
N PHE A 241 4.43 -10.63 11.47
CA PHE A 241 5.23 -10.39 12.67
C PHE A 241 4.75 -9.18 13.47
N ILE A 242 4.50 -8.05 12.80
CA ILE A 242 4.03 -6.84 13.48
C ILE A 242 2.68 -7.11 14.16
N GLU A 243 1.74 -7.72 13.44
CA GLU A 243 0.38 -8.03 13.92
C GLU A 243 0.35 -9.02 15.09
N ASP A 244 1.23 -10.01 15.10
CA ASP A 244 1.40 -10.98 16.20
C ASP A 244 1.93 -10.30 17.47
N ASN A 245 2.70 -9.22 17.31
CA ASN A 245 3.34 -8.46 18.39
C ASN A 245 2.65 -7.12 18.71
N LEU A 246 1.42 -6.91 18.21
CA LEU A 246 0.52 -5.82 18.64
C LEU A 246 -0.05 -6.03 20.04
#